data_AF-A0A242Z0Q1-F1
#
_entry.id   AF-A0A242Z0Q1-F1
#
_cell.length_a   1.000
_cell.length_b   1.000
_cell.length_c   1.000
_cell.angle_alpha   90.00
_cell.angle_beta   90.00
_cell.angle_gamma   90.00
#
_symmetry.space_group_name_H-M   'P 1'
#
loop_
_entity.id
_entity.type
_entity.pdbx_description
1 polymer ?
#
loop_
_entity_poly.entity_id
_entity_poly.type
_entity_poly.pdbx_seq_one_letter_code
_entity_poly.pdbx_strand_id
1 'polypeptide(L)'
;MITLIYKEIEKSISGRIEFMVFYNRIENLVRFYNFSQNNYEDYIKDKRKELKDFEKEIENRENRTINEEYLGEYTFTEYEMTITIKDELYGIERDFLEFQKMIFIILCYSEMEKLFDNFVDIHIGKNVRFKNLKEKILRLNNDLQVDLTELINSLDPLRQIRNYLVHQYDYWDSEILIKKKETHQKIKDIKNLNDEMLSNILNLIIEKIIEFEIEYDKKMSIIND
;
A
#
# COMPACT_ATOMS: atom_id res chain seq x y z
N MET A 1 0.42 -4.15 10.24
CA MET A 1 0.86 -2.74 10.11
C MET A 1 2.14 -2.65 9.30
N ILE A 2 2.24 -1.63 8.45
CA ILE A 2 3.44 -1.31 7.68
C ILE A 2 4.43 -0.52 8.56
N THR A 3 5.70 -0.93 8.53
CA THR A 3 6.77 -0.25 9.28
C THR A 3 7.83 0.25 8.33
N LEU A 4 8.10 1.56 8.36
CA LEU A 4 9.23 2.16 7.67
C LEU A 4 10.44 2.19 8.60
N ILE A 5 11.56 1.66 8.14
CA ILE A 5 12.85 1.63 8.84
C ILE A 5 13.81 2.49 8.02
N TYR A 6 13.54 3.79 7.96
CA TYR A 6 14.52 4.74 7.45
C TYR A 6 14.71 5.86 8.46
N LYS A 7 15.94 6.35 8.53
CA LYS A 7 16.25 7.62 9.17
C LYS A 7 16.51 8.62 8.07
N GLU A 8 15.92 9.80 8.21
CA GLU A 8 16.26 10.97 7.40
C GLU A 8 17.80 11.14 7.37
N ILE A 9 18.35 11.44 6.19
CA ILE A 9 19.79 11.50 6.02
C ILE A 9 20.29 12.80 6.67
N GLU A 10 20.81 12.73 7.90
CA GLU A 10 21.42 13.88 8.60
C GLU A 10 22.58 14.53 7.82
N LYS A 11 23.15 13.83 6.83
CA LYS A 11 24.26 14.27 5.97
C LYS A 11 23.86 14.52 4.51
N SER A 12 22.57 14.55 4.16
CA SER A 12 22.16 15.01 2.84
C SER A 12 22.53 16.48 2.74
N ILE A 13 23.47 16.79 1.84
CA ILE A 13 23.86 18.19 1.58
C ILE A 13 22.74 18.86 0.77
N SER A 14 21.91 18.05 0.10
CA SER A 14 20.96 18.50 -0.91
C SER A 14 19.98 19.55 -0.42
N GLY A 15 19.34 19.36 0.76
CA GLY A 15 18.14 20.11 1.12
C GLY A 15 17.11 20.18 -0.02
N ARG A 16 17.15 19.22 -0.97
CA ARG A 16 16.41 19.29 -2.22
C ARG A 16 14.97 18.92 -1.95
N ILE A 17 14.10 19.83 -2.35
CA ILE A 17 12.67 19.78 -2.09
C ILE A 17 12.08 18.47 -2.65
N GLU A 18 12.60 17.94 -3.77
CA GLU A 18 12.09 16.72 -4.41
C GLU A 18 12.21 15.49 -3.51
N PHE A 19 13.38 15.24 -2.91
CA PHE A 19 13.59 14.09 -2.00
C PHE A 19 12.81 14.27 -0.70
N MET A 20 12.84 15.48 -0.11
CA MET A 20 12.09 15.79 1.11
C MET A 20 10.59 15.57 0.92
N VAL A 21 10.02 16.08 -0.18
CA VAL A 21 8.60 15.91 -0.52
C VAL A 21 8.28 14.43 -0.74
N PHE A 22 9.16 13.69 -1.42
CA PHE A 22 8.98 12.26 -1.63
C PHE A 22 8.90 11.48 -0.32
N TYR A 23 9.89 11.63 0.58
CA TYR A 23 9.89 10.92 1.86
C TYR A 23 8.68 11.26 2.72
N ASN A 24 8.34 12.56 2.81
CA ASN A 24 7.17 13.02 3.55
C ASN A 24 5.86 12.40 3.02
N ARG A 25 5.71 12.31 1.69
CA ARG A 25 4.52 11.70 1.08
C ARG A 25 4.46 10.20 1.33
N ILE A 26 5.56 9.47 1.20
CA ILE A 26 5.60 8.03 1.49
C ILE A 26 5.28 7.77 2.96
N GLU A 27 5.84 8.56 3.88
CA GLU A 27 5.54 8.46 5.31
C GLU A 27 4.05 8.71 5.59
N ASN A 28 3.47 9.76 5.01
CA ASN A 28 2.05 10.06 5.17
C ASN A 28 1.14 8.99 4.57
N LEU A 29 1.50 8.38 3.44
CA LEU A 29 0.78 7.25 2.87
C LEU A 29 0.79 6.05 3.81
N VAL A 30 1.95 5.73 4.41
CA VAL A 30 2.06 4.64 5.39
C VAL A 30 1.25 4.93 6.64
N ARG A 31 1.32 6.16 7.17
CA ARG A 31 0.52 6.58 8.34
C ARG A 31 -0.97 6.45 8.05
N PHE A 32 -1.42 6.90 6.88
CA PHE A 32 -2.83 6.81 6.47
C PHE A 32 -3.27 5.35 6.31
N TYR A 33 -2.46 4.50 5.66
CA TYR A 33 -2.74 3.07 5.54
C TYR A 33 -2.89 2.42 6.91
N ASN A 34 -1.94 2.63 7.81
CA ASN A 34 -1.98 2.08 9.15
C ASN A 34 -3.18 2.58 9.97
N PHE A 35 -3.48 3.88 9.88
CA PHE A 35 -4.66 4.46 10.53
C PHE A 35 -5.96 3.81 10.03
N SER A 36 -6.11 3.67 8.71
CA SER A 36 -7.29 3.04 8.11
C SER A 36 -7.39 1.54 8.43
N GLN A 37 -6.25 0.83 8.56
CA GLN A 37 -6.24 -0.56 9.03
C GLN A 37 -6.74 -0.67 10.49
N ASN A 38 -6.24 0.19 11.38
CA ASN A 38 -6.67 0.17 12.79
C ASN A 38 -8.17 0.46 12.93
N ASN A 39 -8.69 1.47 12.22
CA ASN A 39 -10.12 1.78 12.24
C ASN A 39 -10.97 0.61 11.72
N TYR A 40 -10.47 -0.09 10.70
CA TYR A 40 -11.12 -1.29 10.20
C TYR A 40 -11.13 -2.41 11.24
N GLU A 41 -10.02 -2.67 11.92
CA GLU A 41 -9.94 -3.69 12.97
C GLU A 41 -10.89 -3.37 14.13
N ASP A 42 -10.96 -2.10 14.55
CA ASP A 42 -11.89 -1.63 15.57
C ASP A 42 -13.36 -1.80 15.13
N TYR A 43 -13.69 -1.42 13.90
CA TYR A 43 -15.03 -1.60 13.34
C TYR A 43 -15.46 -3.08 13.30
N ILE A 44 -14.59 -3.95 12.80
CA ILE A 44 -14.85 -5.40 12.75
C ILE A 44 -15.04 -5.96 14.15
N LYS A 45 -14.24 -5.53 15.12
CA LYS A 45 -14.35 -5.95 16.52
C LYS A 45 -15.70 -5.55 17.12
N ASP A 46 -16.14 -4.32 16.87
CA ASP A 46 -17.44 -3.81 17.34
C ASP A 46 -18.60 -4.56 16.67
N LYS A 47 -18.54 -4.78 15.36
CA LYS A 47 -19.55 -5.57 14.62
C LYS A 47 -19.62 -7.02 15.05
N ARG A 48 -18.48 -7.66 15.34
CA ARG A 48 -18.45 -9.02 15.91
C ARG A 48 -19.01 -9.06 17.33
N LYS A 49 -18.88 -7.99 18.10
CA LYS A 49 -19.50 -7.87 19.42
C LYS A 49 -21.02 -7.73 19.29
N GLU A 50 -21.49 -6.85 18.40
CA GLU A 50 -22.91 -6.68 18.08
C GLU A 50 -23.56 -8.03 17.71
N LEU A 51 -22.89 -8.81 16.83
CA LEU A 51 -23.36 -10.14 16.45
C LEU A 51 -23.47 -11.09 17.65
N LYS A 52 -22.47 -11.11 18.55
CA LYS A 52 -22.48 -11.98 19.73
C LYS A 52 -23.55 -11.58 20.75
N ASP A 53 -23.77 -10.28 20.93
CA ASP A 53 -24.79 -9.78 21.85
C ASP A 53 -26.19 -10.12 21.30
N PHE A 54 -26.38 -9.99 19.98
CA PHE A 54 -27.60 -10.41 19.30
C PHE A 54 -27.85 -11.93 19.39
N GLU A 55 -26.84 -12.76 19.12
CA GLU A 55 -26.93 -14.23 19.25
C GLU A 55 -27.33 -14.64 20.69
N LYS A 56 -26.80 -13.98 21.72
CA LYS A 56 -27.19 -14.19 23.12
C LYS A 56 -28.60 -13.72 23.44
N GLU A 57 -29.07 -12.62 22.85
CA GLU A 57 -30.43 -12.14 23.05
C GLU A 57 -31.46 -13.12 22.48
N ILE A 58 -31.17 -13.73 21.32
CA ILE A 58 -31.99 -14.80 20.73
C ILE A 58 -32.03 -16.03 21.63
N GLU A 59 -30.88 -16.54 22.08
CA GLU A 59 -30.82 -17.69 23.00
C GLU A 59 -31.59 -17.43 24.32
N ASN A 60 -31.66 -16.18 24.77
CA ASN A 60 -32.40 -15.80 25.98
C ASN A 60 -33.90 -15.56 25.75
N ARG A 61 -34.35 -15.32 24.50
CA ARG A 61 -35.78 -15.21 24.16
C ARG A 61 -36.48 -16.56 24.21
N GLU A 62 -35.82 -17.64 23.81
CA GLU A 62 -36.37 -19.01 23.93
C GLU A 62 -36.63 -19.43 25.41
N ASN A 63 -36.01 -18.75 26.38
CA ASN A 63 -36.18 -18.97 27.82
C ASN A 63 -37.16 -17.99 28.51
N ARG A 64 -37.80 -17.08 27.78
CA ARG A 64 -38.87 -16.23 28.33
C ARG A 64 -40.21 -16.75 27.84
N THR A 65 -41.04 -17.24 28.76
CA THR A 65 -42.49 -17.33 28.54
C THR A 65 -42.98 -15.94 28.14
N ILE A 66 -43.25 -15.76 26.85
CA ILE A 66 -43.77 -14.51 26.28
C ILE A 66 -45.20 -14.36 26.78
N ASN A 67 -45.45 -13.41 27.69
CA ASN A 67 -46.78 -12.80 27.79
C ASN A 67 -46.88 -11.81 26.64
N GLU A 68 -47.60 -12.21 25.60
CA GLU A 68 -47.87 -11.46 24.38
C GLU A 68 -48.68 -10.19 24.69
N GLU A 69 -48.03 -9.05 24.91
CA GLU A 69 -48.77 -7.77 24.92
C GLU A 69 -48.05 -6.57 24.28
N TYR A 70 -46.82 -6.72 23.78
CA TYR A 70 -46.13 -5.61 23.10
C TYR A 70 -45.31 -6.09 21.89
N LEU A 71 -45.97 -6.35 20.77
CA LEU A 71 -45.33 -6.41 19.45
C LEU A 71 -46.09 -5.49 18.49
N GLY A 72 -45.89 -4.18 18.69
CA GLY A 72 -46.16 -3.18 17.68
C GLY A 72 -45.00 -3.09 16.69
N GLU A 73 -45.33 -3.31 15.42
CA GLU A 73 -44.67 -2.81 14.20
C GLU A 73 -43.14 -2.96 14.07
N TYR A 74 -42.74 -4.08 13.43
CA TYR A 74 -41.61 -4.31 12.51
C TYR A 74 -41.16 -5.78 12.69
N THR A 75 -41.76 -6.70 11.93
CA THR A 75 -41.34 -8.11 11.90
C THR A 75 -40.25 -8.31 10.86
N PHE A 76 -39.02 -7.97 11.18
CA PHE A 76 -37.87 -8.64 10.55
C PHE A 76 -37.64 -9.95 11.30
N THR A 77 -37.53 -11.06 10.59
CA THR A 77 -37.24 -12.35 11.22
C THR A 77 -35.80 -12.34 11.79
N GLU A 78 -35.58 -13.01 12.91
CA GLU A 78 -34.25 -13.11 13.57
C GLU A 78 -33.15 -13.62 12.60
N TYR A 79 -33.56 -14.43 11.61
CA TYR A 79 -32.75 -14.90 10.50
C TYR A 79 -32.29 -13.77 9.55
N GLU A 80 -33.18 -12.83 9.21
CA GLU A 80 -32.89 -11.70 8.30
C GLU A 80 -31.91 -10.69 8.92
N MET A 81 -32.01 -10.41 10.23
CA MET A 81 -31.05 -9.53 10.92
C MET A 81 -29.67 -10.18 11.08
N THR A 82 -29.62 -11.47 11.42
CA THR A 82 -28.34 -12.22 11.53
C THR A 82 -27.61 -12.30 10.19
N ILE A 83 -28.35 -12.55 9.09
CA ILE A 83 -27.80 -12.59 7.73
C ILE A 83 -27.27 -11.22 7.34
N THR A 84 -27.98 -10.13 7.65
CA THR A 84 -27.54 -8.77 7.29
C THR A 84 -26.20 -8.42 7.95
N ILE A 85 -26.01 -8.72 9.25
CA ILE A 85 -24.73 -8.48 9.94
C ILE A 85 -23.62 -9.40 9.43
N LYS A 86 -23.92 -10.68 9.15
CA LYS A 86 -22.94 -11.65 8.61
C LYS A 86 -22.51 -11.33 7.18
N ASP A 87 -23.45 -10.90 6.33
CA ASP A 87 -23.17 -10.50 4.95
C ASP A 87 -22.41 -9.18 4.89
N GLU A 88 -22.74 -8.22 5.76
CA GLU A 88 -21.98 -6.98 5.91
C GLU A 88 -20.54 -7.27 6.38
N LEU A 89 -20.37 -8.11 7.41
CA LEU A 89 -19.05 -8.57 7.85
C LEU A 89 -18.30 -9.29 6.73
N TYR A 90 -18.95 -10.17 5.99
CA TYR A 90 -18.33 -10.91 4.89
C TYR A 90 -17.90 -10.00 3.74
N GLY A 91 -18.75 -9.05 3.33
CA GLY A 91 -18.43 -8.09 2.27
C GLY A 91 -17.28 -7.17 2.67
N ILE A 92 -17.29 -6.66 3.91
CA ILE A 92 -16.23 -5.80 4.44
C ILE A 92 -14.92 -6.57 4.62
N GLU A 93 -14.96 -7.79 5.18
CA GLU A 93 -13.78 -8.62 5.39
C GLU A 93 -13.11 -9.07 4.10
N ARG A 94 -13.89 -9.27 3.03
CA ARG A 94 -13.36 -9.74 1.75
C ARG A 94 -12.82 -8.61 0.89
N ASP A 95 -13.51 -7.47 0.81
CA ASP A 95 -13.28 -6.50 -0.26
C ASP A 95 -12.59 -5.21 0.22
N PHE A 96 -12.79 -4.79 1.48
CA PHE A 96 -12.22 -3.52 1.98
C PHE A 96 -10.69 -3.57 2.13
N LEU A 97 -10.17 -4.62 2.78
CA LEU A 97 -8.72 -4.76 3.03
C LEU A 97 -7.93 -4.88 1.74
N GLU A 98 -8.47 -5.63 0.78
CA GLU A 98 -7.86 -5.81 -0.53
C GLU A 98 -7.83 -4.47 -1.28
N PHE A 99 -8.97 -3.76 -1.33
CA PHE A 99 -9.07 -2.44 -1.94
C PHE A 99 -8.13 -1.41 -1.31
N GLN A 100 -8.06 -1.35 0.02
CA GLN A 100 -7.19 -0.42 0.73
C GLN A 100 -5.71 -0.68 0.40
N LYS A 101 -5.30 -1.95 0.41
CA LYS A 101 -3.93 -2.36 0.08
C LYS A 101 -3.60 -2.07 -1.38
N MET A 102 -4.55 -2.27 -2.30
CA MET A 102 -4.41 -1.93 -3.71
C MET A 102 -4.16 -0.44 -3.90
N ILE A 103 -5.00 0.41 -3.32
CA ILE A 103 -4.86 1.87 -3.41
C ILE A 103 -3.50 2.31 -2.87
N PHE A 104 -3.12 1.81 -1.70
CA PHE A 104 -1.85 2.16 -1.08
C PHE A 104 -0.65 1.84 -2.00
N ILE A 105 -0.63 0.65 -2.60
CA ILE A 105 0.44 0.24 -3.54
C ILE A 105 0.48 1.13 -4.78
N ILE A 106 -0.69 1.44 -5.36
CA ILE A 106 -0.81 2.32 -6.53
C ILE A 106 -0.28 3.71 -6.21
N LEU A 107 -0.65 4.28 -5.06
CA LEU A 107 -0.20 5.60 -4.63
C LEU A 107 1.30 5.62 -4.35
N CYS A 108 1.84 4.62 -3.65
CA CYS A 108 3.28 4.51 -3.43
C CYS A 108 4.05 4.46 -4.75
N TYR A 109 3.61 3.66 -5.72
CA TYR A 109 4.24 3.62 -7.04
C TYR A 109 4.15 4.96 -7.77
N SER A 110 3.01 5.65 -7.68
CA SER A 110 2.83 6.97 -8.31
C SER A 110 3.76 8.03 -7.70
N GLU A 111 4.02 8.01 -6.40
CA GLU A 111 4.98 8.92 -5.78
C GLU A 111 6.42 8.64 -6.24
N MET A 112 6.78 7.37 -6.50
CA MET A 112 8.05 7.03 -7.13
C MET A 112 8.13 7.63 -8.55
N GLU A 113 7.08 7.47 -9.36
CA GLU A 113 7.04 8.03 -10.71
C GLU A 113 7.22 9.55 -10.71
N LYS A 114 6.53 10.26 -9.82
CA LYS A 114 6.62 11.72 -9.67
C LYS A 114 8.01 12.18 -9.28
N LEU A 115 8.70 11.45 -8.39
CA LEU A 115 10.08 11.77 -8.02
C LEU A 115 10.97 11.80 -9.26
N PHE A 116 10.92 10.75 -10.09
CA PHE A 116 11.74 10.66 -11.28
C PHE A 116 11.29 11.59 -12.41
N ASP A 117 9.99 11.92 -12.50
CA ASP A 117 9.51 12.96 -13.41
C ASP A 117 10.15 14.32 -13.09
N ASN A 118 10.24 14.67 -11.80
CA ASN A 118 10.91 15.91 -11.40
C ASN A 118 12.40 15.90 -11.80
N PHE A 119 13.11 14.79 -11.60
CA PHE A 119 14.52 14.70 -12.01
C PHE A 119 14.70 14.77 -13.53
N VAL A 120 13.84 14.09 -14.29
CA VAL A 120 13.83 14.19 -15.76
C VAL A 120 13.63 15.64 -16.19
N ASP A 121 12.67 16.35 -15.60
CA ASP A 121 12.37 17.74 -15.91
C ASP A 121 13.56 18.67 -15.62
N ILE A 122 14.28 18.41 -14.52
CA ILE A 122 15.45 19.20 -14.10
C ILE A 122 16.66 18.96 -15.00
N HIS A 123 16.96 17.71 -15.36
CA HIS A 123 18.23 17.37 -16.03
C HIS A 123 18.14 17.21 -17.54
N ILE A 124 16.99 16.78 -18.05
CA ILE A 124 16.81 16.42 -19.46
C ILE A 124 15.88 17.43 -20.13
N GLY A 125 14.81 17.81 -19.43
CA GLY A 125 13.86 18.82 -19.85
C GLY A 125 12.44 18.29 -20.08
N LYS A 126 11.47 19.19 -19.90
CA LYS A 126 10.02 18.92 -19.80
C LYS A 126 9.34 18.33 -21.04
N ASN A 127 9.99 18.36 -22.19
CA ASN A 127 9.39 17.93 -23.46
C ASN A 127 9.77 16.50 -23.84
N VAL A 128 10.55 15.80 -23.02
CA VAL A 128 10.96 14.43 -23.31
C VAL A 128 9.91 13.46 -22.77
N ARG A 129 9.33 12.66 -23.66
CA ARG A 129 8.33 11.64 -23.31
C ARG A 129 9.00 10.29 -23.13
N PHE A 130 8.79 9.68 -21.97
CA PHE A 130 9.23 8.32 -21.65
C PHE A 130 8.01 7.41 -21.53
N LYS A 131 8.14 6.14 -21.96
CA LYS A 131 7.04 5.18 -21.92
C LYS A 131 6.73 4.69 -20.52
N ASN A 132 7.74 4.58 -19.66
CA ASN A 132 7.61 4.05 -18.30
C ASN A 132 8.75 4.51 -17.38
N LEU A 133 8.58 4.27 -16.08
CA LEU A 133 9.56 4.61 -15.05
C LEU A 133 10.95 4.01 -15.29
N LYS A 134 11.04 2.76 -15.77
CA LYS A 134 12.33 2.11 -16.06
C LYS A 134 13.11 2.89 -17.12
N GLU A 135 12.44 3.36 -18.17
CA GLU A 135 13.06 4.17 -19.21
C GLU A 135 13.55 5.52 -18.67
N LYS A 136 12.78 6.18 -17.79
CA LYS A 136 13.17 7.42 -17.11
C LYS A 136 14.46 7.22 -16.30
N ILE A 137 14.50 6.17 -15.48
CA ILE A 137 15.66 5.87 -14.62
C ILE A 137 16.89 5.52 -15.46
N LEU A 138 16.74 4.72 -16.52
CA LEU A 138 17.86 4.39 -17.42
C LEU A 138 18.41 5.64 -18.13
N ARG A 139 17.54 6.57 -18.50
CA ARG A 139 17.98 7.82 -19.11
C ARG A 139 18.72 8.70 -18.10
N LEU A 140 18.21 8.83 -16.88
CA LEU A 140 18.87 9.54 -15.79
C LEU A 140 20.21 8.90 -15.41
N ASN A 141 20.32 7.57 -15.42
CA ASN A 141 21.59 6.86 -15.20
C ASN A 141 22.66 7.33 -16.20
N ASN A 142 22.33 7.41 -17.49
CA ASN A 142 23.26 7.88 -18.51
C ASN A 142 23.62 9.37 -18.37
N ASP A 143 22.61 10.24 -18.13
CA ASP A 143 22.83 11.69 -18.08
C ASP A 143 23.55 12.12 -16.78
N LEU A 144 23.23 11.51 -15.65
CA LEU A 144 23.87 11.77 -14.35
C LEU A 144 25.14 10.92 -14.14
N GLN A 145 25.35 9.89 -14.97
CA GLN A 145 26.41 8.89 -14.83
C GLN A 145 26.37 8.15 -13.47
N VAL A 146 25.20 7.99 -12.86
CA VAL A 146 24.98 7.36 -11.54
C VAL A 146 24.42 5.96 -11.73
N ASP A 147 24.97 4.94 -11.06
CA ASP A 147 24.47 3.57 -11.21
C ASP A 147 23.12 3.36 -10.51
N LEU A 148 22.04 3.43 -11.29
CA LEU A 148 20.66 3.23 -10.82
C LEU A 148 20.13 1.81 -11.07
N THR A 149 21.00 0.86 -11.43
CA THR A 149 20.57 -0.50 -11.82
C THR A 149 19.87 -1.22 -10.67
N GLU A 150 20.43 -1.13 -9.46
CA GLU A 150 19.85 -1.74 -8.25
C GLU A 150 18.52 -1.10 -7.83
N LEU A 151 18.35 0.20 -8.10
CA LEU A 151 17.09 0.89 -7.86
C LEU A 151 15.98 0.42 -8.81
N ILE A 152 16.29 0.19 -10.09
CA ILE A 152 15.35 -0.42 -11.05
C ILE A 152 14.93 -1.81 -10.57
N ASN A 153 15.90 -2.64 -10.15
CA ASN A 153 15.65 -3.99 -9.66
C ASN A 153 14.76 -3.97 -8.40
N SER A 154 14.97 -3.01 -7.51
CA SER A 154 14.21 -2.86 -6.26
C SER A 154 12.79 -2.34 -6.48
N LEU A 155 12.56 -1.54 -7.53
CA LEU A 155 11.23 -1.05 -7.91
C LEU A 155 10.39 -2.10 -8.64
N ASP A 156 11.03 -3.13 -9.23
CA ASP A 156 10.34 -4.10 -10.08
C ASP A 156 9.22 -4.88 -9.36
N PRO A 157 9.38 -5.36 -8.12
CA PRO A 157 8.29 -6.01 -7.39
C PRO A 157 7.06 -5.09 -7.24
N LEU A 158 7.26 -3.83 -6.85
CA LEU A 158 6.16 -2.88 -6.69
C LEU A 158 5.47 -2.58 -8.02
N ARG A 159 6.23 -2.47 -9.11
CA ARG A 159 5.71 -2.31 -10.47
C ARG A 159 4.88 -3.52 -10.90
N GLN A 160 5.37 -4.73 -10.68
CA GLN A 160 4.66 -5.97 -11.03
C GLN A 160 3.35 -6.06 -10.27
N ILE A 161 3.36 -5.78 -8.96
CA ILE A 161 2.13 -5.75 -8.15
C ILE A 161 1.17 -4.68 -8.67
N ARG A 162 1.63 -3.44 -8.87
CA ARG A 162 0.78 -2.36 -9.39
C ARG A 162 0.18 -2.70 -10.75
N ASN A 163 0.95 -3.23 -11.68
CA ASN A 163 0.45 -3.60 -13.01
C ASN A 163 -0.54 -4.75 -12.94
N TYR A 164 -0.28 -5.73 -12.06
CA TYR A 164 -1.23 -6.78 -11.77
C TYR A 164 -2.56 -6.19 -11.29
N LEU A 165 -2.54 -5.23 -10.36
CA LEU A 165 -3.73 -4.60 -9.80
C LEU A 165 -4.51 -3.72 -10.79
N VAL A 166 -3.81 -2.99 -11.66
CA VAL A 166 -4.44 -2.03 -12.59
C VAL A 166 -5.07 -2.72 -13.81
N HIS A 167 -4.58 -3.90 -14.19
CA HIS A 167 -5.04 -4.61 -15.40
C HIS A 167 -5.95 -5.82 -15.09
N GLN A 168 -6.44 -5.91 -13.84
CA GLN A 168 -7.07 -7.09 -13.24
C GLN A 168 -8.56 -7.30 -13.54
N TYR A 169 -8.98 -7.26 -14.81
CA TYR A 169 -10.33 -7.72 -15.18
C TYR A 169 -10.47 -9.27 -15.18
N ASP A 170 -9.38 -10.03 -15.00
CA ASP A 170 -9.40 -11.51 -15.02
C ASP A 170 -8.57 -12.13 -13.89
N TYR A 171 -9.26 -12.68 -12.89
CA TYR A 171 -8.73 -13.23 -11.62
C TYR A 171 -8.08 -14.63 -11.71
N TRP A 172 -7.85 -15.19 -12.89
CA TRP A 172 -7.73 -16.66 -12.98
C TRP A 172 -6.33 -17.28 -12.92
N ASP A 173 -5.22 -16.56 -13.12
CA ASP A 173 -3.87 -17.15 -12.98
C ASP A 173 -2.78 -16.08 -12.92
N SER A 174 -2.42 -15.57 -11.74
CA SER A 174 -1.32 -14.60 -11.66
C SER A 174 -0.42 -14.83 -10.45
N GLU A 175 0.79 -15.31 -10.73
CA GLU A 175 1.88 -15.37 -9.76
C GLU A 175 2.61 -14.01 -9.73
N ILE A 176 2.67 -13.37 -8.57
CA ILE A 176 3.53 -12.20 -8.30
C ILE A 176 4.88 -12.73 -7.80
N LEU A 177 5.97 -12.33 -8.43
CA LEU A 177 7.31 -12.81 -8.07
C LEU A 177 8.04 -11.74 -7.27
N ILE A 178 8.10 -11.91 -5.94
CA ILE A 178 8.79 -10.97 -5.04
C ILE A 178 10.23 -11.47 -4.84
N LYS A 179 11.19 -10.70 -5.32
CA LYS A 179 12.62 -10.94 -5.07
C LYS A 179 12.99 -10.39 -3.69
N LYS A 180 13.45 -11.25 -2.79
CA LYS A 180 14.21 -10.88 -1.59
C LYS A 180 15.70 -11.05 -1.92
N LYS A 181 16.59 -10.29 -1.23
CA LYS A 181 18.04 -10.15 -1.50
C LYS A 181 18.78 -11.45 -1.91
N GLU A 182 18.32 -12.65 -1.56
CA GLU A 182 18.85 -13.94 -2.07
C GLU A 182 17.79 -15.05 -2.31
N THR A 183 16.49 -14.76 -2.20
CA THR A 183 15.41 -15.77 -2.34
C THR A 183 14.24 -15.24 -3.18
N HIS A 184 13.74 -16.07 -4.10
CA HIS A 184 12.54 -15.77 -4.87
C HIS A 184 11.32 -16.27 -4.10
N GLN A 185 10.46 -15.36 -3.63
CA GLN A 185 9.17 -15.73 -3.07
C GLN A 185 8.09 -15.47 -4.12
N LYS A 186 7.51 -16.56 -4.63
CA LYS A 186 6.32 -16.48 -5.46
C LYS A 186 5.11 -16.34 -4.57
N ILE A 187 4.31 -15.30 -4.79
CA ILE A 187 3.00 -15.13 -4.17
C ILE A 187 1.95 -15.39 -5.24
N LYS A 188 1.07 -16.35 -4.98
CA LYS A 188 -0.17 -16.50 -5.74
C LYS A 188 -1.22 -15.62 -5.05
N ASP A 189 -1.88 -14.73 -5.79
CA ASP A 189 -2.93 -13.82 -5.31
C ASP A 189 -2.52 -12.69 -4.34
N ILE A 190 -3.09 -11.49 -4.54
CA ILE A 190 -2.82 -10.28 -3.73
C ILE A 190 -3.15 -10.50 -2.24
N LYS A 191 -4.10 -11.39 -1.93
CA LYS A 191 -4.52 -11.73 -0.56
C LYS A 191 -3.36 -12.28 0.29
N ASN A 192 -2.37 -12.91 -0.35
CA ASN A 192 -1.19 -13.46 0.30
C ASN A 192 -0.05 -12.42 0.47
N LEU A 193 -0.21 -11.21 -0.06
CA LEU A 193 0.69 -10.09 0.21
C LEU A 193 0.40 -9.53 1.61
N ASN A 194 1.15 -9.96 2.61
CA ASN A 194 1.03 -9.43 3.96
C ASN A 194 1.78 -8.10 4.14
N ASP A 195 1.48 -7.40 5.24
CA ASP A 195 2.06 -6.09 5.55
C ASP A 195 3.59 -6.15 5.75
N GLU A 196 4.13 -7.24 6.30
CA GLU A 196 5.58 -7.40 6.48
C GLU A 196 6.30 -7.45 5.14
N MET A 197 5.76 -8.18 4.17
CA MET A 197 6.30 -8.27 2.82
C MET A 197 6.28 -6.90 2.14
N LEU A 198 5.17 -6.17 2.26
CA LEU A 198 5.06 -4.84 1.68
C LEU A 198 5.99 -3.83 2.36
N SER A 199 6.17 -3.93 3.69
CA SER A 199 7.15 -3.14 4.44
C SER A 199 8.57 -3.39 3.93
N ASN A 200 8.94 -4.66 3.71
CA ASN A 200 10.26 -5.02 3.20
C ASN A 200 10.51 -4.44 1.80
N ILE A 201 9.52 -4.48 0.91
CA ILE A 201 9.62 -3.91 -0.44
C ILE A 201 9.82 -2.40 -0.36
N LEU A 202 8.99 -1.70 0.42
CA LEU A 202 9.06 -0.25 0.54
C LEU A 202 10.39 0.19 1.17
N ASN A 203 10.85 -0.48 2.22
CA ASN A 203 12.12 -0.17 2.86
C ASN A 203 13.31 -0.39 1.92
N LEU A 204 13.29 -1.45 1.12
CA LEU A 204 14.34 -1.69 0.13
C LEU A 204 14.38 -0.57 -0.93
N ILE A 205 13.21 -0.14 -1.41
CA ILE A 205 13.13 0.96 -2.38
C ILE A 205 13.65 2.27 -1.76
N ILE A 206 13.23 2.58 -0.53
CA ILE A 206 13.68 3.78 0.19
C ILE A 206 15.19 3.75 0.42
N GLU A 207 15.75 2.60 0.82
CA GLU A 207 17.21 2.39 0.96
C GLU A 207 17.93 2.76 -0.34
N LYS A 208 17.42 2.30 -1.49
CA LYS A 208 18.01 2.61 -2.80
C LYS A 208 17.82 4.06 -3.26
N ILE A 209 16.74 4.73 -2.85
CA ILE A 209 16.56 6.16 -3.11
C ILE A 209 17.50 7.00 -2.26
N ILE A 210 17.74 6.60 -1.00
CA ILE A 210 18.72 7.22 -0.11
C ILE A 210 20.14 7.10 -0.68
N GLU A 211 20.52 5.90 -1.15
CA GLU A 211 21.81 5.70 -1.83
C GLU A 211 21.95 6.61 -3.05
N PHE A 212 20.88 6.70 -3.87
CA PHE A 212 20.84 7.59 -5.03
C PHE A 212 21.01 9.07 -4.63
N GLU A 213 20.28 9.55 -3.62
CA GLU A 213 20.37 10.92 -3.12
C GLU A 213 21.82 11.28 -2.73
N ILE A 214 22.49 10.40 -1.97
CA ILE A 214 23.87 10.60 -1.54
C ILE A 214 24.84 10.68 -2.73
N GLU A 215 24.70 9.80 -3.71
CA GLU A 215 25.57 9.80 -4.89
C GLU A 215 25.32 11.01 -5.77
N TYR A 216 24.04 11.34 -5.97
CA TYR A 216 23.61 12.50 -6.72
C TYR A 216 24.16 13.81 -6.13
N ASP A 217 24.10 13.97 -4.81
CA ASP A 217 24.67 15.13 -4.10
C ASP A 217 26.16 15.30 -4.34
N LYS A 218 26.92 14.20 -4.22
CA LYS A 218 28.37 14.22 -4.47
C LYS A 218 28.70 14.71 -5.87
N LYS A 219 27.89 14.35 -6.87
CA LYS A 219 28.11 14.82 -8.24
C LYS A 219 27.76 16.29 -8.42
N MET A 220 26.65 16.72 -7.82
CA MET A 220 26.20 18.10 -7.92
C MET A 220 27.13 19.08 -7.20
N SER A 221 27.78 18.66 -6.11
CA SER A 221 28.82 19.49 -5.47
C SER A 221 30.05 19.66 -6.36
N ILE A 222 30.48 18.61 -7.08
CA ILE A 222 31.66 18.67 -7.96
C ILE A 222 31.43 19.58 -9.18
N ILE A 223 30.19 19.72 -9.65
CA ILE A 223 29.84 20.55 -10.82
C ILE A 223 29.81 22.06 -10.48
N ASN A 224 29.59 22.39 -9.21
CA ASN A 224 29.42 23.78 -8.74
C ASN A 224 30.70 24.40 -8.16
N ASP A 225 31.81 23.65 -8.12
CA ASP A 225 33.16 24.10 -7.75
C ASP A 225 34.03 24.32 -9.01
#